data_AF-A0A1Z8RHL6-F1
#
_entry.id   AF-A0A1Z8RHL6-F1
#
_cell.length_a   1.000
_cell.length_b   1.000
_cell.length_c   1.000
_cell.angle_alpha   90.00
_cell.angle_beta   90.00
_cell.angle_gamma   90.00
#
_symmetry.space_group_name_H-M   'P 1'
#
loop_
_entity.id
_entity.type
_entity.pdbx_description
1 polymer ?
#
loop_
_entity_poly.entity_id
_entity_poly.type
_entity_poly.pdbx_seq_one_letter_code
_entity_poly.pdbx_strand_id
1 'polypeptide(L)'
;MLGTRRWMHAFFSQRAIPGCLGAPRSFFPPQSLSTYFGFMRKLFIVLCIFLLKFSKGKEAEVGFSPVDRWYEVYLGEAKVGYAHDRMALQKDRVLSQNTFVMKLKRAGQTLEVRSTQETIEKPSGELVEFSTEMKMAGIPITKQGRVEGDELVIREKQFIQAKESRYPFDKRGRMSWGIRREFIHQGFKEAGREYSLLVYSPDMGMKAPTRAKVRCHGKKVFRQGEQTITGYELDLELSGLLGSIKSKSWFDEDGGAVGTRMSMGGMQITLIQVPEKRAKTMNAKVPEALLDSVVSLGQEISAKSRRTVFVLEPIKGVFTTKLHQGPQQKVKVIEGGAFEVEVLSDPSTLGENSKASPDMAEFLNSNVYLDSSDPLIGDLAEKAKGKKKEIAEIAKSLTTFVHGYVASKNFSVGFASASEVARSREGDCTEHSILLAAMGRAVGIPSRVATGLVYTKRFQGQRDVLVYHMWTQFFVDGKWMNYDSALGYEACPADRILFAVSSLNGEDLIESMLPVMEFIQNLKVRLKSSK
;
A
#
# COMPACT_ATOMS: atom_id res chain seq x y z
N MET A 1 38.14 33.04 -40.26
CA MET A 1 37.33 34.23 -39.90
C MET A 1 36.36 33.80 -38.82
N LEU A 2 36.64 34.24 -37.59
CA LEU A 2 35.80 35.21 -36.86
C LEU A 2 34.50 34.55 -36.38
N GLY A 3 34.24 34.35 -35.10
CA GLY A 3 34.85 34.85 -33.88
C GLY A 3 33.99 34.34 -32.72
N THR A 4 34.56 34.04 -31.56
CA THR A 4 34.54 34.94 -30.38
C THR A 4 33.11 35.30 -29.96
N ARG A 5 32.63 35.09 -28.73
CA ARG A 5 33.22 35.32 -27.39
C ARG A 5 32.10 34.96 -26.39
N ARG A 6 32.37 34.29 -25.25
CA ARG A 6 32.74 34.88 -23.93
C ARG A 6 31.49 35.50 -23.27
N TRP A 7 31.10 35.19 -22.04
CA TRP A 7 31.68 35.66 -20.77
C TRP A 7 30.97 34.93 -19.61
N MET A 8 31.71 34.24 -18.73
CA MET A 8 32.12 34.61 -17.36
C MET A 8 31.09 34.31 -16.26
N HIS A 9 31.35 33.39 -15.32
CA HIS A 9 32.31 33.39 -14.20
C HIS A 9 32.09 34.45 -13.12
N ALA A 10 32.11 33.91 -11.88
CA ALA A 10 32.50 34.54 -10.61
C ALA A 10 31.35 35.24 -9.84
N PHE A 11 31.25 35.18 -8.51
CA PHE A 11 32.29 35.32 -7.49
C PHE A 11 31.87 34.64 -6.15
N PHE A 12 32.86 33.99 -5.50
CA PHE A 12 33.18 33.92 -4.06
C PHE A 12 32.20 33.29 -3.06
N SER A 13 32.55 32.25 -2.26
CA SER A 13 33.70 32.03 -1.35
C SER A 13 33.55 32.67 0.03
N GLN A 14 33.70 31.80 1.06
CA GLN A 14 34.28 31.96 2.42
C GLN A 14 33.36 31.34 3.50
N ARG A 15 33.73 30.22 4.16
CA ARG A 15 34.62 30.08 5.36
C ARG A 15 34.15 30.95 6.54
N ALA A 16 34.08 30.53 7.82
CA ALA A 16 34.52 29.36 8.56
C ALA A 16 33.86 29.33 9.98
N ILE A 17 33.82 28.12 10.57
CA ILE A 17 33.93 27.62 11.98
C ILE A 17 34.68 28.55 12.99
N PRO A 18 34.85 28.27 14.33
CA PRO A 18 34.28 27.25 15.28
C PRO A 18 34.05 27.71 16.76
N GLY A 19 33.53 26.78 17.58
CA GLY A 19 33.97 26.54 18.97
C GLY A 19 33.06 27.08 20.09
N CYS A 20 33.06 26.58 21.32
CA CYS A 20 33.60 25.39 22.00
C CYS A 20 33.12 25.49 23.48
N LEU A 21 33.18 24.38 24.24
CA LEU A 21 33.23 24.30 25.73
C LEU A 21 31.94 24.62 26.51
N GLY A 22 31.57 23.95 27.61
CA GLY A 22 32.20 22.92 28.41
C GLY A 22 31.26 22.50 29.56
N ALA A 23 31.49 21.30 30.12
CA ALA A 23 30.96 20.86 31.42
C ALA A 23 31.85 21.41 32.55
N PRO A 24 31.43 21.40 33.84
CA PRO A 24 31.70 20.20 34.68
C PRO A 24 30.77 19.94 35.91
N ARG A 25 30.83 18.68 36.41
CA ARG A 25 30.94 18.18 37.83
C ARG A 25 29.90 18.62 38.89
N SER A 26 29.10 17.74 39.53
CA SER A 26 29.34 16.57 40.43
C SER A 26 29.04 16.91 41.90
N PHE A 27 28.18 16.16 42.60
CA PHE A 27 28.27 15.87 44.05
C PHE A 27 27.41 14.62 44.41
N PHE A 28 27.98 13.71 45.21
CA PHE A 28 27.48 12.41 45.73
C PHE A 28 27.49 12.49 47.30
N PRO A 29 27.19 11.44 48.11
CA PRO A 29 25.94 10.79 48.59
C PRO A 29 25.93 10.77 50.17
N PRO A 30 25.64 9.72 51.00
CA PRO A 30 24.81 8.48 50.98
C PRO A 30 23.97 8.23 52.30
N GLN A 31 23.43 6.99 52.50
CA GLN A 31 23.01 6.27 53.75
C GLN A 31 21.50 6.29 54.11
N SER A 32 20.80 5.21 54.54
CA SER A 32 21.14 3.81 54.88
C SER A 32 19.90 2.90 55.13
N LEU A 33 20.10 1.56 55.04
CA LEU A 33 19.55 0.42 55.86
C LEU A 33 18.02 0.17 55.94
N SER A 34 17.45 -0.93 55.44
CA SER A 34 17.50 -2.36 55.88
C SER A 34 16.44 -2.78 56.93
N THR A 35 15.72 -3.88 56.60
CA THR A 35 15.13 -4.94 57.46
C THR A 35 13.89 -4.69 58.32
N TYR A 36 12.81 -5.48 58.09
CA TYR A 36 12.01 -6.26 59.06
C TYR A 36 11.00 -7.15 58.30
N PHE A 37 11.39 -8.37 57.90
CA PHE A 37 11.04 -9.67 58.50
C PHE A 37 9.58 -10.15 58.34
N GLY A 38 9.41 -11.30 57.68
CA GLY A 38 8.20 -12.11 57.71
C GLY A 38 8.25 -13.18 58.82
N PHE A 39 7.10 -13.50 59.39
CA PHE A 39 6.74 -14.71 60.16
C PHE A 39 5.20 -14.61 60.35
N MET A 40 4.35 -15.48 59.79
CA MET A 40 4.01 -16.80 60.34
C MET A 40 3.15 -17.61 59.35
N ARG A 41 3.31 -18.94 59.41
CA ARG A 41 2.68 -19.96 58.56
C ARG A 41 2.00 -20.99 59.49
N LYS A 42 0.81 -21.51 59.09
CA LYS A 42 0.15 -22.80 59.48
C LYS A 42 -0.62 -22.84 60.83
N LEU A 43 -1.76 -23.53 61.04
CA LEU A 43 -2.65 -24.45 60.30
C LEU A 43 -3.95 -24.67 61.13
N PHE A 44 -5.13 -24.86 60.52
CA PHE A 44 -6.03 -26.01 60.83
C PHE A 44 -7.08 -26.21 59.71
N ILE A 45 -7.37 -27.48 59.43
CA ILE A 45 -8.18 -28.05 58.34
C ILE A 45 -9.58 -28.42 58.88
N VAL A 46 -10.64 -28.28 58.07
CA VAL A 46 -11.65 -29.32 57.72
C VAL A 46 -12.79 -28.70 56.89
N LEU A 47 -12.82 -29.10 55.61
CA LEU A 47 -13.96 -29.57 54.82
C LEU A 47 -15.29 -28.78 54.83
N CYS A 48 -15.53 -28.04 53.74
CA CYS A 48 -16.83 -28.05 53.08
C CYS A 48 -16.62 -27.99 51.57
N ILE A 49 -16.93 -29.11 50.93
CA ILE A 49 -16.98 -29.33 49.49
C ILE A 49 -18.00 -28.36 48.91
N PHE A 50 -17.53 -27.29 48.27
CA PHE A 50 -18.26 -26.72 47.15
C PHE A 50 -17.48 -27.04 45.89
N LEU A 51 -18.10 -27.86 45.06
CA LEU A 51 -17.76 -28.13 43.67
C LEU A 51 -17.76 -26.83 42.86
N LEU A 52 -16.77 -25.96 43.06
CA LEU A 52 -16.26 -25.19 41.95
C LEU A 52 -15.32 -26.13 41.20
N LYS A 53 -15.94 -26.97 40.34
CA LYS A 53 -15.29 -27.21 39.06
C LYS A 53 -15.00 -25.81 38.52
N PHE A 54 -13.76 -25.36 38.65
CA PHE A 54 -13.17 -24.63 37.56
C PHE A 54 -13.32 -25.58 36.38
N SER A 55 -14.43 -25.47 35.65
CA SER A 55 -14.30 -25.63 34.23
C SER A 55 -13.24 -24.60 33.88
N LYS A 56 -12.00 -25.09 33.64
CA LYS A 56 -11.34 -24.64 32.42
C LYS A 56 -12.45 -24.70 31.40
N GLY A 57 -13.04 -23.55 31.07
CA GLY A 57 -13.97 -23.49 29.95
C GLY A 57 -13.20 -24.19 28.85
N LYS A 58 -13.61 -25.42 28.51
CA LYS A 58 -13.19 -25.99 27.24
C LYS A 58 -13.64 -24.89 26.29
N GLU A 59 -12.70 -24.24 25.60
CA GLU A 59 -13.06 -23.56 24.36
C GLU A 59 -13.98 -24.55 23.67
N ALA A 60 -15.26 -24.18 23.50
CA ALA A 60 -16.18 -25.06 22.81
C ALA A 60 -15.49 -25.41 21.51
N GLU A 61 -15.22 -26.70 21.31
CA GLU A 61 -14.33 -27.15 20.25
C GLU A 61 -15.00 -26.74 18.93
N VAL A 62 -14.51 -25.66 18.32
CA VAL A 62 -15.08 -25.14 17.08
C VAL A 62 -14.84 -26.19 16.02
N GLY A 63 -15.90 -26.92 15.67
CA GLY A 63 -15.85 -27.99 14.68
C GLY A 63 -15.36 -27.46 13.34
N PHE A 64 -14.49 -28.23 12.69
CA PHE A 64 -14.07 -27.94 11.32
C PHE A 64 -15.16 -28.40 10.34
N SER A 65 -15.51 -27.56 9.38
CA SER A 65 -16.29 -27.96 8.20
C SER A 65 -15.58 -27.54 6.92
N PRO A 66 -15.51 -28.42 5.90
CA PRO A 66 -14.81 -28.12 4.66
C PRO A 66 -15.51 -27.03 3.85
N VAL A 67 -14.73 -26.36 3.00
CA VAL A 67 -15.22 -25.33 2.07
C VAL A 67 -14.79 -25.73 0.66
N ASP A 68 -15.72 -25.63 -0.29
CA ASP A 68 -15.43 -25.59 -1.73
C ASP A 68 -16.49 -24.69 -2.38
N ARG A 69 -16.11 -23.44 -2.68
CA ARG A 69 -17.04 -22.40 -3.10
C ARG A 69 -16.51 -21.59 -4.26
N TRP A 70 -17.40 -21.38 -5.22
CA TRP A 70 -17.14 -20.55 -6.38
C TRP A 70 -17.92 -19.25 -6.26
N TYR A 71 -17.31 -18.17 -6.75
CA TYR A 71 -17.88 -16.83 -6.70
C TYR A 71 -17.81 -16.18 -8.07
N GLU A 72 -18.84 -15.41 -8.41
CA GLU A 72 -18.72 -14.38 -9.44
C GLU A 72 -18.08 -13.14 -8.81
N VAL A 73 -17.15 -12.51 -9.52
CA VAL A 73 -16.52 -11.25 -9.11
C VAL A 73 -17.06 -10.14 -9.99
N TYR A 74 -17.57 -9.08 -9.36
CA TYR A 74 -18.13 -7.90 -9.99
C TYR A 74 -17.33 -6.65 -9.64
N LEU A 75 -17.23 -5.75 -10.61
CA LEU A 75 -16.78 -4.38 -10.45
C LEU A 75 -17.99 -3.48 -10.75
N GLY A 76 -18.55 -2.87 -9.71
CA GLY A 76 -19.89 -2.29 -9.77
C GLY A 76 -20.92 -3.34 -10.20
N GLU A 77 -21.62 -3.09 -11.31
CA GLU A 77 -22.62 -4.02 -11.86
C GLU A 77 -22.04 -5.01 -12.88
N ALA A 78 -20.79 -4.81 -13.33
CA ALA A 78 -20.19 -5.61 -14.37
C ALA A 78 -19.45 -6.81 -13.78
N LYS A 79 -19.80 -8.02 -14.21
CA LYS A 79 -19.01 -9.22 -13.89
C LYS A 79 -17.65 -9.14 -14.59
N VAL A 80 -16.59 -9.21 -13.81
CA VAL A 80 -15.20 -9.07 -14.26
C VAL A 80 -14.36 -10.29 -13.99
N GLY A 81 -14.88 -11.30 -13.27
CA GLY A 81 -14.06 -12.41 -12.85
C GLY A 81 -14.77 -13.50 -12.06
N TYR A 82 -13.96 -14.33 -11.42
CA TYR A 82 -14.40 -15.37 -10.51
C TYR A 82 -13.41 -15.56 -9.37
N ALA A 83 -13.89 -16.15 -8.28
CA ALA A 83 -13.03 -16.65 -7.21
C ALA A 83 -13.39 -18.10 -6.85
N HIS A 84 -12.43 -18.81 -6.28
CA HIS A 84 -12.57 -20.18 -5.78
C HIS A 84 -11.91 -20.26 -4.41
N ASP A 85 -12.69 -20.65 -3.40
CA ASP A 85 -12.22 -20.86 -2.05
C ASP A 85 -12.37 -22.33 -1.67
N ARG A 86 -11.28 -22.93 -1.18
CA ARG A 86 -11.26 -24.30 -0.69
C ARG A 86 -10.61 -24.36 0.68
N MET A 87 -11.19 -25.17 1.55
CA MET A 87 -10.63 -25.43 2.87
C MET A 87 -10.87 -26.88 3.25
N ALA A 88 -9.81 -27.59 3.62
CA ALA A 88 -9.87 -28.99 4.00
C ALA A 88 -8.99 -29.29 5.21
N LEU A 89 -9.49 -30.10 6.13
CA LEU A 89 -8.70 -30.68 7.21
C LEU A 89 -7.99 -31.93 6.66
N GLN A 90 -6.66 -31.91 6.64
CA GLN A 90 -5.84 -33.05 6.27
C GLN A 90 -4.98 -33.43 7.48
N LYS A 91 -5.23 -34.61 8.04
CA LYS A 91 -4.60 -35.09 9.27
C LYS A 91 -4.81 -34.08 10.41
N ASP A 92 -3.76 -33.38 10.83
CA ASP A 92 -3.69 -32.41 11.91
C ASP A 92 -3.41 -30.99 11.40
N ARG A 93 -3.74 -30.69 10.13
CA ARG A 93 -3.60 -29.36 9.51
C ARG A 93 -4.82 -28.98 8.71
N VAL A 94 -5.19 -27.71 8.77
CA VAL A 94 -6.20 -27.11 7.89
C VAL A 94 -5.46 -26.44 6.74
N LEU A 95 -5.74 -26.92 5.53
CA LEU A 95 -5.22 -26.35 4.28
C LEU A 95 -6.32 -25.49 3.68
N SER A 96 -6.01 -24.21 3.45
CA SER A 96 -6.89 -23.30 2.74
C SER A 96 -6.23 -22.89 1.42
N GLN A 97 -7.01 -22.84 0.35
CA GLN A 97 -6.59 -22.39 -0.97
C GLN A 97 -7.61 -21.41 -1.52
N ASN A 98 -7.17 -20.21 -1.86
CA ASN A 98 -7.99 -19.20 -2.50
C ASN A 98 -7.41 -18.87 -3.87
N THR A 99 -8.26 -18.79 -4.89
CA THR A 99 -7.92 -18.24 -6.20
C THR A 99 -8.87 -17.10 -6.50
N PHE A 100 -8.33 -15.96 -6.90
CA PHE A 100 -9.08 -14.80 -7.35
C PHE A 100 -8.62 -14.42 -8.76
N VAL A 101 -9.55 -14.30 -9.69
CA VAL A 101 -9.30 -13.88 -11.07
C VAL A 101 -10.20 -12.71 -11.40
N MET A 102 -9.62 -11.64 -11.92
CA MET A 102 -10.34 -10.44 -12.36
C MET A 102 -9.74 -9.93 -13.65
N LYS A 103 -10.60 -9.48 -14.58
CA LYS A 103 -10.22 -8.80 -15.81
C LYS A 103 -10.65 -7.35 -15.75
N LEU A 104 -9.77 -6.45 -16.15
CA LEU A 104 -10.06 -5.02 -16.26
C LEU A 104 -9.54 -4.51 -17.60
N LYS A 105 -10.18 -3.48 -18.16
CA LYS A 105 -9.62 -2.75 -19.31
C LYS A 105 -8.97 -1.46 -18.86
N ARG A 106 -7.81 -1.17 -19.45
CA ARG A 106 -7.04 0.06 -19.26
C ARG A 106 -6.62 0.58 -20.65
N ALA A 107 -7.19 1.70 -21.07
CA ALA A 107 -7.02 2.29 -22.40
C ALA A 107 -7.21 1.28 -23.54
N GLY A 108 -8.27 0.46 -23.47
CA GLY A 108 -8.57 -0.55 -24.49
C GLY A 108 -7.77 -1.85 -24.38
N GLN A 109 -6.74 -1.92 -23.54
CA GLN A 109 -5.98 -3.16 -23.28
C GLN A 109 -6.62 -3.93 -22.13
N THR A 110 -6.73 -5.26 -22.24
CA THR A 110 -7.31 -6.10 -21.19
C THR A 110 -6.20 -6.65 -20.30
N LEU A 111 -6.25 -6.33 -19.02
CA LEU A 111 -5.37 -6.82 -17.98
C LEU A 111 -6.09 -7.92 -17.18
N GLU A 112 -5.46 -9.08 -17.05
CA GLU A 112 -5.91 -10.12 -16.13
C GLU A 112 -5.06 -10.07 -14.86
N VAL A 113 -5.75 -9.94 -13.73
CA VAL A 113 -5.18 -10.08 -12.40
C VAL A 113 -5.57 -11.45 -11.88
N ARG A 114 -4.58 -12.28 -11.58
CA ARG A 114 -4.78 -13.57 -10.93
C ARG A 114 -3.98 -13.61 -9.64
N SER A 115 -4.67 -13.81 -8.52
CA SER A 115 -4.06 -14.06 -7.22
C SER A 115 -4.38 -15.49 -6.79
N THR A 116 -3.38 -16.17 -6.25
CA THR A 116 -3.56 -17.44 -5.54
C THR A 116 -2.94 -17.32 -4.16
N GLN A 117 -3.62 -17.86 -3.16
CA GLN A 117 -3.15 -17.91 -1.79
C GLN A 117 -3.36 -19.31 -1.24
N GLU A 118 -2.37 -19.80 -0.52
CA GLU A 118 -2.44 -21.05 0.24
C GLU A 118 -2.05 -20.77 1.69
N THR A 119 -2.78 -21.36 2.63
CA THR A 119 -2.42 -21.33 4.06
C THR A 119 -2.46 -22.73 4.64
N ILE A 120 -1.50 -23.00 5.51
CA ILE A 120 -1.48 -24.19 6.37
C ILE A 120 -1.59 -23.69 7.80
N GLU A 121 -2.65 -24.10 8.48
CA GLU A 121 -2.96 -23.69 9.86
C GLU A 121 -3.16 -24.92 10.74
N LYS A 122 -2.86 -24.79 12.03
CA LYS A 122 -3.25 -25.81 13.01
C LYS A 122 -4.78 -25.83 13.16
N PRO A 123 -5.38 -26.91 13.66
CA PRO A 123 -6.80 -26.93 14.00
C PRO A 123 -7.20 -25.81 14.99
N SER A 124 -6.26 -25.35 15.83
CA SER A 124 -6.43 -24.18 16.72
C SER A 124 -6.56 -22.84 15.98
N GLY A 125 -6.26 -22.77 14.69
CA GLY A 125 -6.24 -21.53 13.90
C GLY A 125 -4.92 -20.77 13.93
N GLU A 126 -3.86 -21.35 14.51
CA GLU A 126 -2.52 -20.79 14.44
C GLU A 126 -1.89 -21.04 13.06
N LEU A 127 -1.29 -19.99 12.48
CA LEU A 127 -0.54 -20.06 11.23
C LEU A 127 0.67 -20.98 11.36
N VAL A 128 0.90 -21.82 10.35
CA VAL A 128 2.11 -22.62 10.18
C VAL A 128 2.88 -22.08 8.98
N GLU A 129 2.22 -22.04 7.82
CA GLU A 129 2.80 -21.58 6.55
C GLU A 129 1.76 -20.84 5.71
N PHE A 130 2.23 -19.95 4.85
CA PHE A 130 1.43 -19.38 3.78
C PHE A 130 2.26 -19.21 2.50
N SER A 131 1.57 -19.17 1.36
CA SER A 131 2.15 -18.81 0.08
C SER A 131 1.14 -17.99 -0.71
N THR A 132 1.61 -16.94 -1.38
CA THR A 132 0.84 -16.20 -2.36
C THR A 132 1.60 -16.06 -3.67
N GLU A 133 0.85 -16.07 -4.76
CA GLU A 133 1.33 -15.73 -6.10
C GLU A 133 0.34 -14.75 -6.72
N MET A 134 0.83 -13.58 -7.11
CA MET A 134 0.08 -12.57 -7.85
C MET A 134 0.66 -12.43 -9.26
N LYS A 135 -0.19 -12.61 -10.27
CA LYS A 135 0.12 -12.47 -11.69
C LYS A 135 -0.68 -11.34 -12.29
N MET A 136 0.00 -10.43 -12.98
CA MET A 136 -0.64 -9.31 -13.67
C MET A 136 0.18 -8.88 -14.89
N ALA A 137 -0.15 -9.48 -16.05
CA ALA A 137 0.48 -9.31 -17.38
C ALA A 137 2.02 -9.40 -17.48
N GLY A 138 2.73 -9.71 -16.39
CA GLY A 138 4.17 -9.89 -16.32
C GLY A 138 4.58 -11.05 -15.41
N ILE A 139 5.76 -10.95 -14.82
CA ILE A 139 6.34 -12.00 -13.97
C ILE A 139 5.59 -12.05 -12.63
N PRO A 140 5.26 -13.24 -12.12
CA PRO A 140 4.56 -13.35 -10.84
C PRO A 140 5.37 -12.76 -9.70
N ILE A 141 4.68 -12.05 -8.80
CA ILE A 141 5.17 -11.72 -7.47
C ILE A 141 4.79 -12.88 -6.56
N THR A 142 5.77 -13.44 -5.86
CA THR A 142 5.55 -14.55 -4.92
C THR A 142 5.96 -14.14 -3.52
N LYS A 143 5.15 -14.51 -2.53
CA LYS A 143 5.45 -14.33 -1.11
C LYS A 143 5.16 -15.62 -0.38
N GLN A 144 6.17 -16.16 0.29
CA GLN A 144 6.06 -17.35 1.09
C GLN A 144 6.42 -17.00 2.52
N GLY A 145 5.74 -17.58 3.50
CA GLY A 145 6.19 -17.48 4.87
C GLY A 145 5.89 -18.70 5.70
N ARG A 146 6.73 -18.88 6.72
CA ARG A 146 6.68 -20.01 7.64
C ARG A 146 7.01 -19.55 9.05
N VAL A 147 6.36 -20.15 10.03
CA VAL A 147 6.62 -19.88 11.45
C VAL A 147 7.76 -20.77 11.93
N GLU A 148 8.87 -20.16 12.36
CA GLU A 148 10.03 -20.82 12.97
C GLU A 148 10.16 -20.38 14.44
N GLY A 149 9.66 -21.19 15.37
CA GLY A 149 9.68 -20.85 16.80
C GLY A 149 8.81 -19.62 17.11
N ASP A 150 9.45 -18.51 17.46
CA ASP A 150 8.80 -17.22 17.74
C ASP A 150 9.02 -16.19 16.61
N GLU A 151 9.47 -16.64 15.43
CA GLU A 151 9.67 -15.81 14.24
C GLU A 151 8.76 -16.21 13.08
N LEU A 152 8.35 -15.23 12.28
CA LEU A 152 7.76 -15.41 10.96
C LEU A 152 8.85 -15.10 9.92
N VAL A 153 9.28 -16.13 9.19
CA VAL A 153 10.25 -15.99 8.12
C VAL A 153 9.50 -15.81 6.81
N ILE A 154 9.75 -14.70 6.12
CA ILE A 154 9.06 -14.32 4.90
C ILE A 154 10.07 -14.24 3.77
N ARG A 155 9.80 -14.94 2.67
CA ARG A 155 10.54 -14.87 1.43
C ARG A 155 9.67 -14.23 0.36
N GLU A 156 10.08 -13.06 -0.11
CA GLU A 156 9.47 -12.36 -1.23
C GLU A 156 10.36 -12.54 -2.45
N LYS A 157 9.76 -12.83 -3.60
CA LYS A 157 10.50 -12.94 -4.86
C LYS A 157 9.70 -12.31 -5.98
N GLN A 158 10.38 -11.43 -6.71
CA GLN A 158 9.95 -10.89 -7.98
C GLN A 158 11.13 -10.97 -8.95
N PHE A 159 10.89 -11.61 -10.09
CA PHE A 159 11.93 -11.89 -11.08
C PHE A 159 13.19 -12.55 -10.48
N ILE A 160 14.37 -11.94 -10.66
CA ILE A 160 15.66 -12.43 -10.15
C ILE A 160 15.88 -12.10 -8.66
N GLN A 161 15.15 -11.13 -8.12
CA GLN A 161 15.33 -10.69 -6.75
C GLN A 161 14.52 -11.53 -5.79
N ALA A 162 15.19 -12.00 -4.74
CA ALA A 162 14.57 -12.63 -3.61
C ALA A 162 15.07 -11.97 -2.33
N LYS A 163 14.14 -11.61 -1.44
CA LYS A 163 14.43 -11.07 -0.12
C LYS A 163 13.86 -12.00 0.91
N GLU A 164 14.69 -12.43 1.86
CA GLU A 164 14.24 -13.10 3.06
C GLU A 164 14.28 -12.10 4.22
N SER A 165 13.19 -12.03 4.98
CA SER A 165 13.05 -11.19 6.17
C SER A 165 12.53 -12.04 7.33
N ARG A 166 12.95 -11.69 8.55
CA ARG A 166 12.52 -12.33 9.79
C ARG A 166 11.86 -11.30 10.68
N TYR A 167 10.70 -11.65 11.22
CA TYR A 167 9.93 -10.78 12.11
C TYR A 167 9.47 -11.54 13.34
N PRO A 168 9.30 -10.89 14.51
CA PRO A 168 8.64 -11.51 15.65
C PRO A 168 7.23 -11.99 15.27
N PHE A 169 6.90 -13.23 15.61
CA PHE A 169 5.60 -13.83 15.30
C PHE A 169 4.60 -13.64 16.45
N ASP A 170 3.50 -12.92 16.19
CA ASP A 170 2.41 -12.81 17.15
C ASP A 170 1.44 -13.99 16.97
N LYS A 171 1.50 -14.95 17.91
CA LYS A 171 0.66 -16.17 17.92
C LYS A 171 -0.84 -15.89 18.02
N ARG A 172 -1.28 -14.66 18.26
CA ARG A 172 -2.68 -14.24 18.22
C ARG A 172 -3.15 -13.88 16.81
N GLY A 173 -2.22 -13.61 15.90
CA GLY A 173 -2.53 -13.37 14.48
C GLY A 173 -3.21 -14.58 13.86
N ARG A 174 -4.24 -14.33 13.06
CA ARG A 174 -5.04 -15.34 12.36
C ARG A 174 -5.00 -15.12 10.85
N MET A 175 -5.13 -16.20 10.10
CA MET A 175 -5.38 -16.20 8.66
C MET A 175 -6.62 -17.06 8.38
N SER A 176 -7.01 -17.22 7.11
CA SER A 176 -8.10 -18.06 6.59
C SER A 176 -8.92 -18.85 7.63
N TRP A 177 -8.44 -20.01 8.08
CA TRP A 177 -9.14 -20.87 9.06
C TRP A 177 -9.21 -20.21 10.44
N GLY A 178 -8.11 -19.66 10.94
CA GLY A 178 -8.09 -18.97 12.23
C GLY A 178 -9.08 -17.81 12.32
N ILE A 179 -9.28 -17.08 11.23
CA ILE A 179 -10.26 -15.98 11.14
C ILE A 179 -11.68 -16.56 11.21
N ARG A 180 -11.98 -17.58 10.40
CA ARG A 180 -13.29 -18.25 10.40
C ARG A 180 -13.61 -18.87 11.77
N ARG A 181 -12.65 -19.55 12.37
CA ARG A 181 -12.76 -20.11 13.73
C ARG A 181 -13.12 -19.02 14.73
N GLU A 182 -12.47 -17.85 14.63
CA GLU A 182 -12.72 -16.76 15.55
C GLU A 182 -14.11 -16.14 15.36
N PHE A 183 -14.61 -16.05 14.13
CA PHE A 183 -16.00 -15.62 13.91
C PHE A 183 -17.00 -16.56 14.59
N ILE A 184 -16.81 -17.88 14.44
CA ILE A 184 -17.67 -18.88 15.07
C ILE A 184 -17.57 -18.79 16.59
N HIS A 185 -16.36 -18.75 17.14
CA HIS A 185 -16.10 -18.65 18.57
C HIS A 185 -16.71 -17.39 19.20
N GLN A 186 -16.60 -16.25 18.50
CA GLN A 186 -17.16 -14.96 18.94
C GLN A 186 -18.66 -14.82 18.67
N GLY A 187 -19.35 -15.85 18.17
CA GLY A 187 -20.79 -15.87 17.99
C GLY A 187 -21.29 -14.89 16.92
N PHE A 188 -20.63 -14.86 15.76
CA PHE A 188 -20.91 -13.91 14.66
C PHE A 188 -22.37 -13.80 14.20
N LYS A 189 -23.20 -14.79 14.52
CA LYS A 189 -24.62 -14.86 14.15
C LYS A 189 -25.49 -13.87 14.91
N GLU A 190 -25.05 -13.43 16.10
CA GLU A 190 -25.80 -12.53 16.95
C GLU A 190 -25.58 -11.06 16.54
N ALA A 191 -26.67 -10.34 16.33
CA ALA A 191 -26.61 -8.91 16.01
C ALA A 191 -26.12 -8.09 17.22
N GLY A 192 -25.38 -7.01 16.95
CA GLY A 192 -24.88 -6.09 17.97
C GLY A 192 -23.55 -6.52 18.62
N ARG A 193 -23.03 -7.70 18.31
CA ARG A 193 -21.68 -8.09 18.76
C ARG A 193 -20.62 -7.27 18.05
N GLU A 194 -19.66 -6.75 18.82
CA GLU A 194 -18.48 -6.07 18.33
C GLU A 194 -17.24 -6.64 19.01
N TYR A 195 -16.21 -6.94 18.23
CA TYR A 195 -14.93 -7.42 18.74
C TYR A 195 -13.78 -7.03 17.81
N SER A 196 -12.56 -7.28 18.24
CA SER A 196 -11.37 -7.11 17.40
C SER A 196 -10.55 -8.39 17.39
N LEU A 197 -9.97 -8.71 16.24
CA LEU A 197 -8.98 -9.78 16.09
C LEU A 197 -7.74 -9.25 15.36
N LEU A 198 -6.65 -10.00 15.48
CA LEU A 198 -5.39 -9.73 14.78
C LEU A 198 -5.33 -10.61 13.52
N VAL A 199 -5.15 -9.98 12.36
CA VAL A 199 -5.20 -10.63 11.05
C VAL A 199 -3.87 -10.45 10.33
N TYR A 200 -3.27 -11.56 9.94
CA TYR A 200 -2.17 -11.53 8.97
C TYR A 200 -2.75 -11.50 7.56
N SER A 201 -2.35 -10.51 6.75
CA SER A 201 -2.76 -10.38 5.35
C SER A 201 -1.51 -10.22 4.47
N PRO A 202 -1.30 -11.08 3.45
CA PRO A 202 -0.17 -10.98 2.53
C PRO A 202 -0.14 -9.70 1.71
N ASP A 203 -1.26 -8.97 1.65
CA ASP A 203 -1.41 -7.67 0.97
C ASP A 203 -1.14 -6.46 1.91
N MET A 204 -0.74 -6.70 3.16
CA MET A 204 -0.47 -5.69 4.20
C MET A 204 0.90 -5.88 4.90
N GLY A 205 1.89 -6.34 4.16
CA GLY A 205 3.30 -6.42 4.55
C GLY A 205 3.68 -7.63 5.40
N MET A 206 2.76 -8.24 6.14
CA MET A 206 2.97 -9.42 7.01
C MET A 206 4.00 -9.26 8.14
N LYS A 207 4.62 -8.08 8.30
CA LYS A 207 5.58 -7.77 9.38
C LYS A 207 4.99 -7.96 10.79
N ALA A 208 3.72 -7.63 10.93
CA ALA A 208 2.92 -7.81 12.15
C ALA A 208 1.45 -7.99 11.74
N PRO A 209 0.59 -8.62 12.56
CA PRO A 209 -0.80 -8.75 12.20
C PRO A 209 -1.52 -7.40 12.36
N THR A 210 -2.42 -7.13 11.43
CA THR A 210 -3.23 -5.93 11.38
C THR A 210 -4.47 -6.11 12.25
N ARG A 211 -4.88 -5.07 12.99
CA ARG A 211 -6.13 -5.12 13.77
C ARG A 211 -7.32 -5.04 12.83
N ALA A 212 -8.21 -6.04 12.92
CA ALA A 212 -9.52 -6.05 12.30
C ALA A 212 -10.59 -5.76 13.36
N LYS A 213 -11.41 -4.73 13.15
CA LYS A 213 -12.65 -4.52 13.91
C LYS A 213 -13.78 -5.23 13.20
N VAL A 214 -14.57 -5.98 13.95
CA VAL A 214 -15.72 -6.74 13.44
C VAL A 214 -16.99 -6.28 14.15
N ARG A 215 -18.04 -6.02 13.36
CA ARG A 215 -19.38 -5.72 13.86
C ARG A 215 -20.39 -6.67 13.21
N CYS A 216 -21.17 -7.37 14.03
CA CYS A 216 -22.16 -8.34 13.59
C CYS A 216 -23.56 -7.71 13.53
N HIS A 217 -24.28 -7.95 12.43
CA HIS A 217 -25.60 -7.36 12.18
C HIS A 217 -26.72 -8.40 12.12
N GLY A 218 -26.41 -9.65 12.44
CA GLY A 218 -27.34 -10.77 12.34
C GLY A 218 -27.67 -11.12 10.90
N LYS A 219 -28.76 -11.88 10.71
CA LYS A 219 -29.18 -12.38 9.39
C LYS A 219 -29.73 -11.24 8.53
N LYS A 220 -29.12 -11.04 7.35
CA LYS A 220 -29.48 -10.00 6.37
C LYS A 220 -29.50 -10.58 4.96
N VAL A 221 -30.17 -9.85 4.07
CA VAL A 221 -30.25 -10.19 2.65
C VAL A 221 -29.17 -9.43 1.88
N PHE A 222 -28.40 -10.17 1.11
CA PHE A 222 -27.42 -9.66 0.15
C PHE A 222 -27.96 -9.77 -1.27
N ARG A 223 -27.78 -8.71 -2.06
CA ARG A 223 -28.23 -8.65 -3.46
C ARG A 223 -27.12 -8.17 -4.38
N GLN A 224 -27.00 -8.83 -5.53
CA GLN A 224 -26.15 -8.43 -6.66
C GLN A 224 -26.87 -8.79 -7.96
N GLY A 225 -27.28 -7.79 -8.76
CA GLY A 225 -28.18 -8.00 -9.88
C GLY A 225 -29.46 -8.75 -9.46
N GLU A 226 -29.79 -9.82 -10.18
CA GLU A 226 -30.94 -10.69 -9.89
C GLU A 226 -30.69 -11.69 -8.75
N GLN A 227 -29.44 -11.85 -8.31
CA GLN A 227 -29.11 -12.82 -7.27
C GLN A 227 -29.42 -12.25 -5.90
N THR A 228 -30.06 -13.09 -5.09
CA THR A 228 -30.37 -12.80 -3.69
C THR A 228 -29.89 -13.95 -2.83
N ILE A 229 -29.07 -13.66 -1.83
CA ILE A 229 -28.58 -14.64 -0.85
C ILE A 229 -28.86 -14.10 0.55
N THR A 230 -29.17 -14.97 1.50
CA THR A 230 -29.31 -14.60 2.90
C THR A 230 -28.12 -15.15 3.68
N GLY A 231 -27.53 -14.32 4.55
CA GLY A 231 -26.43 -14.73 5.42
C GLY A 231 -26.31 -13.81 6.63
N TYR A 232 -25.44 -14.15 7.56
CA TYR A 232 -25.09 -13.33 8.71
C TYR A 232 -24.12 -12.24 8.26
N GLU A 233 -24.55 -10.98 8.37
CA GLU A 233 -23.79 -9.82 7.90
C GLU A 233 -22.79 -9.35 8.95
N LEU A 234 -21.54 -9.18 8.52
CA LEU A 234 -20.46 -8.58 9.30
C LEU A 234 -19.88 -7.39 8.53
N ASP A 235 -19.65 -6.29 9.24
CA ASP A 235 -18.69 -5.27 8.80
C ASP A 235 -17.31 -5.61 9.34
N LEU A 236 -16.31 -5.54 8.47
CA LEU A 236 -14.90 -5.70 8.82
C LEU A 236 -14.12 -4.45 8.40
N GLU A 237 -13.40 -3.87 9.34
CA GLU A 237 -12.47 -2.76 9.10
C GLU A 237 -11.06 -3.19 9.49
N LEU A 238 -10.19 -3.33 8.47
CA LEU A 238 -8.79 -3.71 8.63
C LEU A 238 -7.93 -2.45 8.57
N SER A 239 -7.30 -2.07 9.69
CA SER A 239 -6.57 -0.79 9.82
C SER A 239 -5.07 -0.93 9.55
N GLY A 240 -4.59 -0.57 8.37
CA GLY A 240 -3.17 -0.56 7.99
C GLY A 240 -2.44 0.73 8.35
N LEU A 241 -1.15 0.82 7.97
CA LEU A 241 -0.32 2.00 8.23
C LEU A 241 -0.79 3.23 7.44
N LEU A 242 -1.25 2.98 6.21
CA LEU A 242 -1.58 4.01 5.22
C LEU A 242 -3.10 4.18 5.00
N GLY A 243 -3.94 3.53 5.79
CA GLY A 243 -5.40 3.65 5.69
C GLY A 243 -6.13 2.42 6.22
N SER A 244 -7.43 2.34 5.96
CA SER A 244 -8.26 1.19 6.35
C SER A 244 -8.98 0.58 5.16
N ILE A 245 -9.03 -0.75 5.09
CA ILE A 245 -9.87 -1.48 4.14
C ILE A 245 -11.17 -1.85 4.86
N LYS A 246 -12.29 -1.40 4.30
CA LYS A 246 -13.62 -1.71 4.82
C LYS A 246 -14.32 -2.70 3.88
N SER A 247 -14.88 -3.75 4.46
CA SER A 247 -15.70 -4.72 3.76
C SER A 247 -16.96 -5.05 4.55
N LYS A 248 -18.00 -5.40 3.83
CA LYS A 248 -19.22 -6.00 4.37
C LYS A 248 -19.35 -7.39 3.78
N SER A 249 -19.43 -8.41 4.62
CA SER A 249 -19.49 -9.80 4.20
C SER A 249 -20.69 -10.51 4.82
N TRP A 250 -21.25 -11.46 4.09
CA TRP A 250 -22.34 -12.31 4.51
C TRP A 250 -21.83 -13.74 4.60
N PHE A 251 -22.10 -14.38 5.72
CA PHE A 251 -21.65 -15.74 6.03
C PHE A 251 -22.84 -16.67 6.23
N ASP A 252 -22.68 -17.95 5.92
CA ASP A 252 -23.70 -18.96 6.25
C ASP A 252 -23.60 -19.46 7.71
N GLU A 253 -24.32 -20.53 8.03
CA GLU A 253 -24.36 -21.12 9.36
C GLU A 253 -22.99 -21.62 9.85
N ASP A 254 -22.08 -21.98 8.94
CA ASP A 254 -20.77 -22.53 9.25
C ASP A 254 -19.66 -21.47 9.18
N GLY A 255 -20.02 -20.18 9.03
CA GLY A 255 -19.05 -19.10 8.91
C GLY A 255 -18.30 -19.09 7.59
N GLY A 256 -18.80 -19.78 6.56
CA GLY A 256 -18.28 -19.65 5.20
C GLY A 256 -18.90 -18.46 4.49
N ALA A 257 -18.09 -17.68 3.77
CA ALA A 257 -18.59 -16.51 3.05
C ALA A 257 -19.52 -16.93 1.90
N VAL A 258 -20.66 -16.27 1.78
CA VAL A 258 -21.63 -16.43 0.67
C VAL A 258 -21.76 -15.16 -0.17
N GLY A 259 -21.31 -14.03 0.36
CA GLY A 259 -21.19 -12.78 -0.36
C GLY A 259 -20.25 -11.82 0.34
N THR A 260 -19.56 -10.98 -0.43
CA THR A 260 -18.68 -9.94 0.11
C THR A 260 -18.79 -8.71 -0.78
N ARG A 261 -18.85 -7.54 -0.16
CA ARG A 261 -18.75 -6.25 -0.82
C ARG A 261 -17.63 -5.46 -0.16
N MET A 262 -16.64 -5.09 -0.94
CA MET A 262 -15.52 -4.29 -0.48
C MET A 262 -15.31 -3.10 -1.41
N SER A 263 -14.74 -2.03 -0.88
CA SER A 263 -14.31 -0.88 -1.68
C SER A 263 -12.79 -0.91 -1.76
N MET A 264 -12.26 -0.95 -2.98
CA MET A 264 -10.83 -0.88 -3.23
C MET A 264 -10.57 0.27 -4.20
N GLY A 265 -10.35 1.47 -3.67
CA GLY A 265 -10.05 2.61 -4.54
C GLY A 265 -11.24 3.14 -5.31
N GLY A 266 -12.34 3.45 -4.63
CA GLY A 266 -13.59 3.90 -5.27
C GLY A 266 -14.29 2.81 -6.10
N MET A 267 -13.57 1.75 -6.48
CA MET A 267 -14.08 0.57 -7.14
C MET A 267 -14.77 -0.33 -6.13
N GLN A 268 -16.07 -0.49 -6.29
CA GLN A 268 -16.83 -1.47 -5.53
C GLN A 268 -16.61 -2.86 -6.13
N ILE A 269 -15.91 -3.72 -5.38
CA ILE A 269 -15.75 -5.13 -5.72
C ILE A 269 -16.79 -5.92 -4.95
N THR A 270 -17.56 -6.73 -5.67
CA THR A 270 -18.57 -7.61 -5.09
C THR A 270 -18.29 -9.05 -5.47
N LEU A 271 -18.21 -9.94 -4.48
CA LEU A 271 -18.17 -11.39 -4.65
C LEU A 271 -19.52 -11.98 -4.24
N ILE A 272 -20.06 -12.88 -5.04
CA ILE A 272 -21.30 -13.59 -4.72
C ILE A 272 -21.18 -15.07 -5.06
N GLN A 273 -21.54 -15.92 -4.10
CA GLN A 273 -21.39 -17.36 -4.24
C GLN A 273 -22.35 -17.93 -5.28
N VAL A 274 -21.83 -18.79 -6.16
CA VAL A 274 -22.57 -19.45 -7.24
C VAL A 274 -22.01 -20.86 -7.50
N PRO A 275 -22.70 -21.69 -8.31
CA PRO A 275 -22.11 -22.91 -8.87
C PRO A 275 -20.91 -22.61 -9.78
N GLU A 276 -19.91 -23.51 -9.80
CA GLU A 276 -18.67 -23.39 -10.58
C GLU A 276 -18.91 -22.99 -12.05
N LYS A 277 -19.82 -23.70 -12.73
CA LYS A 277 -20.14 -23.45 -14.15
C LYS A 277 -20.52 -22.00 -14.39
N ARG A 278 -21.29 -21.41 -13.47
CA ARG A 278 -21.70 -20.01 -13.54
C ARG A 278 -20.53 -19.08 -13.23
N ALA A 279 -19.75 -19.34 -12.17
CA ALA A 279 -18.60 -18.53 -11.80
C ALA A 279 -17.63 -18.36 -12.99
N LYS A 280 -17.21 -19.45 -13.62
CA LYS A 280 -16.23 -19.46 -14.72
C LYS A 280 -16.73 -18.84 -16.03
N THR A 281 -18.03 -18.61 -16.17
CA THR A 281 -18.60 -17.98 -17.38
C THR A 281 -18.32 -16.47 -17.38
N MET A 282 -17.38 -16.00 -18.19
CA MET A 282 -17.00 -14.59 -18.23
C MET A 282 -17.94 -13.75 -19.11
N ASN A 283 -18.19 -12.50 -18.73
CA ASN A 283 -18.87 -11.53 -19.59
C ASN A 283 -17.95 -11.10 -20.75
N ALA A 284 -18.54 -10.85 -21.91
CA ALA A 284 -17.79 -10.36 -23.08
C ALA A 284 -17.30 -8.91 -22.91
N LYS A 285 -18.00 -8.10 -22.11
CA LYS A 285 -17.68 -6.68 -21.90
C LYS A 285 -17.03 -6.48 -20.53
N VAL A 286 -15.72 -6.24 -20.55
CA VAL A 286 -14.93 -5.83 -19.39
C VAL A 286 -14.98 -4.30 -19.26
N PRO A 287 -15.28 -3.72 -18.08
CA PRO A 287 -15.27 -2.27 -17.86
C PRO A 287 -13.91 -1.63 -18.11
N GLU A 288 -13.93 -0.38 -18.58
CA GLU A 288 -12.74 0.47 -18.75
C GLU A 288 -12.46 1.22 -17.44
N ALA A 289 -11.55 0.70 -16.63
CA ALA A 289 -11.26 1.23 -15.30
C ALA A 289 -10.48 2.57 -15.36
N LEU A 290 -9.79 2.85 -16.47
CA LEU A 290 -8.98 4.07 -16.59
C LEU A 290 -9.84 5.34 -16.72
N LEU A 291 -11.00 5.25 -17.37
CA LEU A 291 -11.88 6.39 -17.59
C LEU A 291 -12.45 6.94 -16.27
N ASP A 292 -12.76 6.05 -15.33
CA ASP A 292 -13.31 6.40 -14.02
C ASP A 292 -12.28 7.06 -13.07
N SER A 293 -11.02 7.15 -13.50
CA SER A 293 -9.91 7.72 -12.75
C SER A 293 -9.59 9.18 -13.14
N VAL A 294 -10.28 9.76 -14.13
CA VAL A 294 -10.02 11.14 -14.58
C VAL A 294 -10.83 12.14 -13.76
N VAL A 295 -10.19 13.19 -13.24
CA VAL A 295 -10.85 14.27 -12.51
C VAL A 295 -10.88 15.53 -13.37
N SER A 296 -12.08 16.04 -13.67
CA SER A 296 -12.21 17.29 -14.43
C SER A 296 -11.76 18.49 -13.60
N LEU A 297 -10.87 19.32 -14.14
CA LEU A 297 -10.47 20.60 -13.54
C LEU A 297 -11.21 21.77 -14.20
N GLY A 298 -11.47 21.67 -15.50
CA GLY A 298 -12.22 22.67 -16.27
C GLY A 298 -11.49 24.00 -16.50
N GLN A 299 -10.22 24.09 -16.08
CA GLN A 299 -9.38 25.27 -16.26
C GLN A 299 -7.94 24.86 -16.57
N GLU A 300 -7.29 25.57 -17.50
CA GLU A 300 -5.90 25.34 -17.85
C GLU A 300 -4.95 25.78 -16.73
N ILE A 301 -3.93 24.94 -16.46
CA ILE A 301 -2.75 25.31 -15.67
C ILE A 301 -1.60 25.55 -16.63
N SER A 302 -0.99 26.73 -16.52
CA SER A 302 0.19 27.06 -17.31
C SER A 302 1.39 26.23 -16.86
N ALA A 303 2.14 25.67 -17.81
CA ALA A 303 3.41 24.98 -17.53
C ALA A 303 4.47 25.91 -16.89
N LYS A 304 4.26 27.23 -16.93
CA LYS A 304 5.13 28.23 -16.27
C LYS A 304 4.71 28.53 -14.82
N SER A 305 3.56 28.03 -14.37
CA SER A 305 3.07 28.30 -13.03
C SER A 305 4.01 27.72 -11.98
N ARG A 306 4.46 28.59 -11.10
CA ARG A 306 5.34 28.26 -9.98
C ARG A 306 4.57 28.00 -8.70
N ARG A 307 3.32 28.48 -8.64
CA ARG A 307 2.45 28.32 -7.48
C ARG A 307 1.01 28.10 -7.93
N THR A 308 0.42 27.00 -7.46
CA THR A 308 -0.97 26.67 -7.75
C THR A 308 -1.68 26.31 -6.45
N VAL A 309 -2.93 26.75 -6.31
CA VAL A 309 -3.77 26.44 -5.16
C VAL A 309 -5.01 25.74 -5.65
N PHE A 310 -5.21 24.52 -5.16
CA PHE A 310 -6.35 23.66 -5.45
C PHE A 310 -7.28 23.61 -4.24
N VAL A 311 -8.56 23.38 -4.51
CA VAL A 311 -9.55 23.00 -3.50
C VAL A 311 -10.06 21.61 -3.85
N LEU A 312 -9.90 20.68 -2.92
CA LEU A 312 -10.29 19.27 -3.03
C LEU A 312 -11.49 19.04 -2.12
N GLU A 313 -12.60 18.61 -2.69
CA GLU A 313 -13.85 18.37 -1.98
C GLU A 313 -14.28 16.90 -2.11
N PRO A 314 -14.76 16.27 -1.02
CA PRO A 314 -15.36 14.96 -1.11
C PRO A 314 -16.69 15.05 -1.86
N ILE A 315 -16.94 14.09 -2.77
CA ILE A 315 -18.27 13.96 -3.41
C ILE A 315 -19.27 13.38 -2.40
N LYS A 316 -18.82 12.49 -1.53
CA LYS A 316 -19.58 11.83 -0.47
C LYS A 316 -18.77 11.77 0.82
N GLY A 317 -19.44 12.07 1.94
CA GLY A 317 -18.85 11.97 3.27
C GLY A 317 -17.74 13.00 3.51
N VAL A 318 -16.73 12.59 4.26
CA VAL A 318 -15.52 13.39 4.56
C VAL A 318 -14.28 12.54 4.26
N PHE A 319 -13.17 13.19 3.88
CA PHE A 319 -11.90 12.49 3.75
C PHE A 319 -11.40 12.06 5.14
N THR A 320 -10.88 10.84 5.20
CA THR A 320 -10.28 10.23 6.40
C THR A 320 -8.76 10.16 6.29
N THR A 321 -8.22 10.12 5.06
CA THR A 321 -6.79 10.15 4.76
C THR A 321 -6.23 11.55 4.95
N LYS A 322 -5.01 11.60 5.50
CA LYS A 322 -4.21 12.83 5.52
C LYS A 322 -3.40 12.91 4.24
N LEU A 323 -3.57 13.99 3.48
CA LEU A 323 -2.71 14.26 2.33
C LEU A 323 -1.26 14.52 2.78
N HIS A 324 -0.31 14.03 1.97
CA HIS A 324 1.10 14.29 2.21
C HIS A 324 1.40 15.80 2.20
N GLN A 325 2.28 16.23 3.09
CA GLN A 325 2.79 17.59 3.17
C GLN A 325 4.31 17.56 3.02
N GLY A 326 4.86 18.54 2.32
CA GLY A 326 6.30 18.60 2.08
C GLY A 326 6.73 19.95 1.51
N PRO A 327 8.03 20.08 1.14
CA PRO A 327 8.58 21.36 0.69
C PRO A 327 7.86 21.98 -0.52
N GLN A 328 7.28 21.15 -1.39
CA GLN A 328 6.55 21.58 -2.60
C GLN A 328 5.02 21.52 -2.43
N GLN A 329 4.50 21.13 -1.26
CA GLN A 329 3.06 21.03 -1.04
C GLN A 329 2.65 21.30 0.42
N LYS A 330 1.75 22.25 0.62
CA LYS A 330 1.08 22.50 1.91
C LYS A 330 -0.40 22.19 1.82
N VAL A 331 -0.93 21.61 2.90
CA VAL A 331 -2.35 21.22 2.98
C VAL A 331 -2.99 21.92 4.16
N LYS A 332 -4.08 22.62 3.91
CA LYS A 332 -4.95 23.21 4.95
C LYS A 332 -6.31 22.52 4.89
N VAL A 333 -6.75 21.98 6.01
CA VAL A 333 -8.14 21.51 6.14
C VAL A 333 -9.05 22.73 6.27
N ILE A 334 -10.09 22.79 5.45
CA ILE A 334 -11.09 23.86 5.44
C ILE A 334 -12.47 23.29 5.79
N GLU A 335 -13.49 24.13 5.76
CA GLU A 335 -14.87 23.78 6.12
C GLU A 335 -15.38 22.54 5.36
N GLY A 336 -16.20 21.72 6.01
CA GLY A 336 -16.76 20.50 5.43
C GLY A 336 -15.77 19.33 5.26
N GLY A 337 -14.55 19.45 5.80
CA GLY A 337 -13.51 18.42 5.65
C GLY A 337 -12.83 18.43 4.28
N ALA A 338 -13.00 19.51 3.50
CA ALA A 338 -12.27 19.73 2.26
C ALA A 338 -10.81 20.15 2.52
N PHE A 339 -9.98 20.05 1.48
CA PHE A 339 -8.57 20.47 1.55
C PHE A 339 -8.32 21.65 0.61
N GLU A 340 -7.67 22.69 1.13
CA GLU A 340 -6.97 23.68 0.31
C GLU A 340 -5.50 23.24 0.20
N VAL A 341 -5.06 22.98 -1.03
CA VAL A 341 -3.72 22.43 -1.31
C VAL A 341 -2.93 23.45 -2.12
N GLU A 342 -1.86 23.97 -1.52
CA GLU A 342 -0.91 24.84 -2.18
C GLU A 342 0.27 24.00 -2.69
N VAL A 343 0.52 24.06 -3.99
CA VAL A 343 1.59 23.35 -4.68
C VAL A 343 2.58 24.36 -5.26
N LEU A 344 3.87 24.06 -5.14
CA LEU A 344 4.95 24.90 -5.62
C LEU A 344 5.86 24.11 -6.57
N SER A 345 6.31 24.75 -7.65
CA SER A 345 7.29 24.14 -8.55
C SER A 345 8.69 24.11 -7.93
N ASP A 346 8.99 25.06 -7.02
CA ASP A 346 10.29 25.19 -6.36
C ASP A 346 10.11 25.48 -4.85
N PRO A 347 10.60 24.59 -3.96
CA PRO A 347 10.49 24.76 -2.52
C PRO A 347 11.42 25.83 -1.94
N SER A 348 12.34 26.42 -2.72
CA SER A 348 13.18 27.55 -2.30
C SER A 348 12.37 28.78 -1.88
N THR A 349 11.10 28.84 -2.28
CA THR A 349 10.16 29.93 -1.98
C THR A 349 9.51 29.84 -0.59
N LEU A 350 9.73 28.76 0.16
CA LEU A 350 9.21 28.59 1.52
C LEU A 350 10.37 28.53 2.54
N GLY A 351 10.30 29.41 3.54
CA GLY A 351 11.24 29.43 4.66
C GLY A 351 11.33 28.07 5.37
N GLU A 352 12.57 27.68 5.68
CA GLU A 352 12.91 26.37 6.24
C GLU A 352 12.20 26.11 7.58
N ASN A 353 11.60 24.92 7.68
CA ASN A 353 11.42 24.21 8.94
C ASN A 353 11.18 22.73 8.63
N SER A 354 12.25 21.95 8.53
CA SER A 354 12.15 20.49 8.54
C SER A 354 13.04 19.93 9.65
N LYS A 355 12.39 19.45 10.71
CA LYS A 355 12.98 18.58 11.73
C LYS A 355 13.18 17.17 11.16
N ALA A 356 14.24 16.52 11.64
CA ALA A 356 14.69 15.14 11.39
C ALA A 356 14.87 14.76 9.91
N SER A 357 16.13 14.53 9.53
CA SER A 357 16.44 13.78 8.31
C SER A 357 15.78 12.41 8.43
N PRO A 358 14.93 11.97 7.48
CA PRO A 358 14.50 10.58 7.45
C PRO A 358 15.72 9.65 7.43
N ASP A 359 15.54 8.40 7.87
CA ASP A 359 16.56 7.38 7.70
C ASP A 359 16.81 7.21 6.19
N MET A 360 17.91 7.78 5.71
CA MET A 360 18.24 7.78 4.30
C MET A 360 18.57 6.37 3.81
N ALA A 361 18.93 5.44 4.70
CA ALA A 361 19.23 4.07 4.33
C ALA A 361 18.03 3.40 3.65
N GLU A 362 16.81 3.61 4.14
CA GLU A 362 15.58 3.08 3.53
C GLU A 362 15.41 3.53 2.06
N PHE A 363 15.78 4.78 1.78
CA PHE A 363 15.64 5.39 0.45
C PHE A 363 16.83 5.16 -0.46
N LEU A 364 17.90 4.55 0.03
CA LEU A 364 19.09 4.15 -0.71
C LEU A 364 19.13 2.65 -1.00
N ASN A 365 18.59 1.84 -0.09
CA ASN A 365 18.67 0.38 -0.18
C ASN A 365 17.84 -0.18 -1.34
N SER A 366 18.38 -1.24 -1.96
CA SER A 366 17.67 -2.06 -2.94
C SER A 366 16.51 -2.81 -2.28
N ASN A 367 15.41 -3.00 -3.00
CA ASN A 367 14.28 -3.84 -2.57
C ASN A 367 13.66 -4.57 -3.77
N VAL A 368 12.60 -5.36 -3.54
CA VAL A 368 12.00 -6.24 -4.57
C VAL A 368 11.44 -5.49 -5.78
N TYR A 369 11.05 -4.22 -5.62
CA TYR A 369 10.52 -3.38 -6.70
C TYR A 369 11.58 -2.43 -7.27
N LEU A 370 12.36 -1.81 -6.38
CA LEU A 370 13.42 -0.85 -6.69
C LEU A 370 14.78 -1.55 -6.55
N ASP A 371 15.02 -2.51 -7.42
CA ASP A 371 16.14 -3.44 -7.34
C ASP A 371 17.43 -2.86 -7.91
N SER A 372 17.87 -1.76 -7.30
CA SER A 372 19.05 -0.97 -7.66
C SER A 372 20.38 -1.74 -7.64
N SER A 373 20.39 -2.97 -7.10
CA SER A 373 21.54 -3.86 -7.11
C SER A 373 21.65 -4.77 -8.35
N ASP A 374 20.67 -4.79 -9.26
CA ASP A 374 20.85 -5.47 -10.57
C ASP A 374 21.96 -4.73 -11.36
N PRO A 375 23.01 -5.43 -11.84
CA PRO A 375 24.09 -4.83 -12.63
C PRO A 375 23.60 -3.99 -13.81
N LEU A 376 22.53 -4.40 -14.50
CA LEU A 376 21.94 -3.64 -15.60
C LEU A 376 21.44 -2.27 -15.13
N ILE A 377 20.83 -2.18 -13.95
CA ILE A 377 20.37 -0.89 -13.40
C ILE A 377 21.57 0.01 -13.11
N GLY A 378 22.63 -0.55 -12.51
CA GLY A 378 23.89 0.16 -12.28
C GLY A 378 24.51 0.69 -13.59
N ASP A 379 24.60 -0.16 -14.61
CA ASP A 379 25.15 0.20 -15.92
C ASP A 379 24.34 1.30 -16.61
N LEU A 380 23.01 1.19 -16.59
CA LEU A 380 22.12 2.21 -17.13
C LEU A 380 22.26 3.53 -16.36
N ALA A 381 22.34 3.47 -15.03
CA ALA A 381 22.44 4.66 -14.19
C ALA A 381 23.77 5.38 -14.38
N GLU A 382 24.90 4.65 -14.44
CA GLU A 382 26.21 5.24 -14.74
C GLU A 382 26.28 5.79 -16.17
N LYS A 383 25.69 5.10 -17.15
CA LYS A 383 25.57 5.62 -18.53
C LYS A 383 24.77 6.93 -18.57
N ALA A 384 23.65 7.00 -17.86
CA ALA A 384 22.79 8.17 -17.81
C ALA A 384 23.45 9.34 -17.04
N LYS A 385 24.16 9.05 -15.94
CA LYS A 385 24.93 10.01 -15.15
C LYS A 385 26.09 10.62 -15.94
N GLY A 386 26.83 9.78 -16.69
CA GLY A 386 28.02 10.20 -17.42
C GLY A 386 29.07 10.82 -16.49
N LYS A 387 29.59 12.01 -16.85
CA LYS A 387 30.64 12.70 -16.07
C LYS A 387 30.08 13.71 -15.04
N LYS A 388 28.77 13.80 -14.88
CA LYS A 388 28.13 14.76 -13.97
C LYS A 388 28.45 14.41 -12.52
N LYS A 389 28.64 15.45 -11.69
CA LYS A 389 28.98 15.32 -10.27
C LYS A 389 27.91 15.89 -9.34
N GLU A 390 27.26 16.97 -9.76
CA GLU A 390 26.20 17.62 -8.99
C GLU A 390 24.93 16.77 -8.98
N ILE A 391 24.38 16.47 -7.80
CA ILE A 391 23.22 15.59 -7.63
C ILE A 391 22.03 16.09 -8.45
N ALA A 392 21.77 17.40 -8.46
CA ALA A 392 20.71 18.01 -9.25
C ALA A 392 20.87 17.73 -10.76
N GLU A 393 22.08 17.82 -11.29
CA GLU A 393 22.36 17.56 -12.72
C GLU A 393 22.32 16.07 -13.05
N ILE A 394 22.75 15.20 -12.11
CA ILE A 394 22.60 13.75 -12.24
C ILE A 394 21.11 13.39 -12.32
N ALA A 395 20.31 13.88 -11.37
CA ALA A 395 18.87 13.65 -11.29
C ALA A 395 18.14 14.02 -12.59
N LYS A 396 18.43 15.20 -13.17
CA LYS A 396 17.89 15.60 -14.48
C LYS A 396 18.30 14.60 -15.56
N SER A 397 19.59 14.28 -15.65
CA SER A 397 20.13 13.35 -16.65
C SER A 397 19.52 11.95 -16.59
N LEU A 398 19.31 11.42 -15.37
CA LEU A 398 18.60 10.15 -15.17
C LEU A 398 17.16 10.25 -15.67
N THR A 399 16.46 11.34 -15.36
CA THR A 399 15.07 11.58 -15.77
C THR A 399 14.93 11.59 -17.29
N THR A 400 15.79 12.37 -17.98
CA THR A 400 15.82 12.44 -19.45
C THR A 400 16.13 11.08 -20.05
N PHE A 401 17.09 10.35 -19.46
CA PHE A 401 17.46 9.02 -19.94
C PHE A 401 16.28 8.05 -19.86
N VAL A 402 15.64 7.93 -18.70
CA VAL A 402 14.51 7.02 -18.51
C VAL A 402 13.35 7.36 -19.44
N HIS A 403 13.05 8.65 -19.62
CA HIS A 403 12.02 9.12 -20.55
C HIS A 403 12.22 8.62 -21.98
N GLY A 404 13.47 8.64 -22.46
CA GLY A 404 13.82 8.13 -23.80
C GLY A 404 14.08 6.61 -23.84
N TYR A 405 14.36 5.99 -22.69
CA TYR A 405 14.70 4.57 -22.60
C TYR A 405 13.48 3.66 -22.65
N VAL A 406 12.39 4.06 -21.98
CA VAL A 406 11.12 3.32 -21.99
C VAL A 406 10.35 3.72 -23.26
N ALA A 407 10.47 2.88 -24.29
CA ALA A 407 10.04 3.19 -25.65
C ALA A 407 8.55 2.96 -25.88
N SER A 408 7.95 1.97 -25.20
CA SER A 408 6.55 1.59 -25.39
C SER A 408 5.72 1.97 -24.17
N LYS A 409 5.02 3.11 -24.28
CA LYS A 409 4.00 3.54 -23.30
C LYS A 409 2.72 2.76 -23.53
N ASN A 410 2.65 1.56 -22.97
CA ASN A 410 1.47 0.71 -23.02
C ASN A 410 0.90 0.53 -21.61
N PHE A 411 -0.37 0.17 -21.56
CA PHE A 411 -1.10 -0.09 -20.33
C PHE A 411 -1.17 -1.58 -20.02
N SER A 412 -0.35 -2.39 -20.69
CA SER A 412 -0.32 -3.85 -20.57
C SER A 412 0.61 -4.29 -19.47
N VAL A 413 1.57 -3.49 -19.05
CA VAL A 413 2.39 -3.83 -17.88
C VAL A 413 1.55 -3.62 -16.63
N GLY A 414 1.40 -4.68 -15.83
CA GLY A 414 0.68 -4.61 -14.58
C GLY A 414 1.39 -3.74 -13.54
N PHE A 415 2.51 -4.27 -13.03
CA PHE A 415 3.45 -3.62 -12.11
C PHE A 415 4.78 -4.38 -12.18
N ALA A 416 5.77 -3.84 -12.90
CA ALA A 416 7.07 -4.47 -13.09
C ALA A 416 8.14 -3.92 -12.11
N SER A 417 9.06 -4.78 -11.68
CA SER A 417 10.30 -4.36 -10.98
C SER A 417 11.19 -3.54 -11.91
N ALA A 418 12.10 -2.72 -11.35
CA ALA A 418 12.98 -1.89 -12.18
C ALA A 418 13.81 -2.73 -13.16
N SER A 419 14.28 -3.92 -12.77
CA SER A 419 14.98 -4.84 -13.68
C SER A 419 14.11 -5.38 -14.82
N GLU A 420 12.83 -5.66 -14.56
CA GLU A 420 11.90 -6.04 -15.62
C GLU A 420 11.72 -4.88 -16.61
N VAL A 421 11.49 -3.66 -16.11
CA VAL A 421 11.36 -2.45 -16.95
C VAL A 421 12.64 -2.17 -17.74
N ALA A 422 13.81 -2.33 -17.12
CA ALA A 422 15.09 -2.13 -17.77
C ALA A 422 15.29 -3.06 -18.97
N ARG A 423 14.73 -4.27 -18.92
CA ARG A 423 14.84 -5.28 -20.00
C ARG A 423 13.72 -5.18 -21.02
N SER A 424 12.47 -5.00 -20.58
CA SER A 424 11.31 -4.88 -21.46
C SER A 424 11.30 -3.54 -22.20
N ARG A 425 11.72 -2.47 -21.52
CA ARG A 425 11.66 -1.08 -21.99
C ARG A 425 10.22 -0.63 -22.28
N GLU A 426 9.26 -1.22 -21.58
CA GLU A 426 7.83 -0.95 -21.71
C GLU A 426 7.21 -0.58 -20.36
N GLY A 427 6.14 0.22 -20.40
CA GLY A 427 5.32 0.53 -19.23
C GLY A 427 4.79 1.95 -19.22
N ASP A 428 4.04 2.30 -18.18
CA ASP A 428 3.42 3.61 -18.02
C ASP A 428 4.10 4.46 -16.94
N CYS A 429 3.37 5.40 -16.34
CA CYS A 429 3.86 6.23 -15.24
C CYS A 429 4.50 5.43 -14.10
N THR A 430 3.99 4.22 -13.87
CA THR A 430 4.46 3.32 -12.82
C THR A 430 5.86 2.84 -13.08
N GLU A 431 6.08 2.19 -14.22
CA GLU A 431 7.36 1.61 -14.61
C GLU A 431 8.43 2.70 -14.78
N HIS A 432 8.06 3.87 -15.32
CA HIS A 432 8.95 5.01 -15.42
C HIS A 432 9.46 5.48 -14.05
N SER A 433 8.55 5.55 -13.06
CA SER A 433 8.88 5.99 -11.71
C SER A 433 9.73 4.98 -10.95
N ILE A 434 9.42 3.70 -11.11
CA ILE A 434 10.15 2.58 -10.50
C ILE A 434 11.58 2.52 -11.06
N LEU A 435 11.73 2.55 -12.39
CA LEU A 435 13.06 2.53 -13.03
C LEU A 435 13.88 3.76 -12.66
N LEU A 436 13.29 4.96 -12.68
CA LEU A 436 13.98 6.19 -12.32
C LEU A 436 14.43 6.18 -10.85
N ALA A 437 13.58 5.75 -9.93
CA ALA A 437 13.94 5.64 -8.51
C ALA A 437 15.06 4.63 -8.28
N ALA A 438 15.02 3.46 -8.92
CA ALA A 438 16.06 2.44 -8.79
C ALA A 438 17.42 2.93 -9.35
N MET A 439 17.41 3.61 -10.51
CA MET A 439 18.62 4.21 -11.08
C MET A 439 19.20 5.31 -10.18
N GLY A 440 18.34 6.13 -9.54
CA GLY A 440 18.78 7.11 -8.54
C GLY A 440 19.51 6.46 -7.36
N ARG A 441 18.93 5.40 -6.80
CA ARG A 441 19.56 4.61 -5.72
C ARG A 441 20.90 4.01 -6.14
N ALA A 442 21.00 3.50 -7.36
CA ALA A 442 22.22 2.88 -7.88
C ALA A 442 23.41 3.85 -7.95
N VAL A 443 23.17 5.16 -8.10
CA VAL A 443 24.20 6.21 -8.07
C VAL A 443 24.25 6.98 -6.75
N GLY A 444 23.62 6.46 -5.69
CA GLY A 444 23.70 7.01 -4.33
C GLY A 444 22.77 8.19 -4.04
N ILE A 445 21.73 8.40 -4.86
CA ILE A 445 20.71 9.43 -4.60
C ILE A 445 19.54 8.80 -3.85
N PRO A 446 19.20 9.24 -2.62
CA PRO A 446 18.02 8.75 -1.93
C PRO A 446 16.77 9.01 -2.77
N SER A 447 15.98 7.96 -3.00
CA SER A 447 14.88 7.96 -3.97
C SER A 447 13.63 7.30 -3.41
N ARG A 448 12.48 7.87 -3.73
CA ARG A 448 11.15 7.34 -3.41
C ARG A 448 10.16 7.58 -4.54
N VAL A 449 9.08 6.81 -4.57
CA VAL A 449 7.95 7.07 -5.49
C VAL A 449 6.94 7.98 -4.83
N ALA A 450 6.23 8.74 -5.65
CA ALA A 450 5.22 9.72 -5.25
C ALA A 450 3.98 9.52 -6.11
N THR A 451 2.81 9.40 -5.48
CA THR A 451 1.55 9.12 -6.17
C THR A 451 0.53 10.21 -5.88
N GLY A 452 -0.22 10.60 -6.90
CA GLY A 452 -1.22 11.64 -6.79
C GLY A 452 -1.90 11.96 -8.11
N LEU A 453 -2.24 13.22 -8.34
CA LEU A 453 -2.86 13.72 -9.57
C LEU A 453 -1.92 14.67 -10.30
N VAL A 454 -1.85 14.56 -11.62
CA VAL A 454 -1.12 15.49 -12.50
C VAL A 454 -2.06 16.09 -13.53
N TYR A 455 -1.92 17.40 -13.78
CA TYR A 455 -2.69 18.09 -14.80
C TYR A 455 -2.22 17.71 -16.21
N THR A 456 -3.19 17.54 -17.10
CA THR A 456 -2.96 17.41 -18.53
C THR A 456 -4.02 18.17 -19.32
N LYS A 457 -3.56 18.84 -20.39
CA LYS A 457 -4.43 19.57 -21.30
C LYS A 457 -5.45 18.68 -21.98
N ARG A 458 -5.08 17.44 -22.28
CA ARG A 458 -5.95 16.45 -22.94
C ARG A 458 -5.62 15.03 -22.49
N PHE A 459 -6.65 14.28 -22.14
CA PHE A 459 -6.55 12.85 -21.87
C PHE A 459 -7.85 12.15 -22.26
N GLN A 460 -7.76 11.11 -23.09
CA GLN A 460 -8.91 10.32 -23.56
C GLN A 460 -10.11 11.15 -24.04
N GLY A 461 -9.85 12.20 -24.83
CA GLY A 461 -10.88 13.08 -25.39
C GLY A 461 -11.40 14.17 -24.43
N GLN A 462 -11.06 14.11 -23.14
CA GLN A 462 -11.37 15.16 -22.17
C GLN A 462 -10.28 16.24 -22.19
N ARG A 463 -10.64 17.48 -21.83
CA ARG A 463 -9.72 18.63 -21.76
C ARG A 463 -9.60 19.13 -20.34
N ASP A 464 -8.44 19.67 -20.00
CA ASP A 464 -8.16 20.30 -18.71
C ASP A 464 -8.55 19.40 -17.52
N VAL A 465 -7.86 18.27 -17.44
CA VAL A 465 -8.13 17.22 -16.48
C VAL A 465 -6.92 16.93 -15.61
N LEU A 466 -7.18 16.36 -14.45
CA LEU A 466 -6.22 15.77 -13.54
C LEU A 466 -6.30 14.24 -13.68
N VAL A 467 -5.16 13.59 -13.84
CA VAL A 467 -5.08 12.13 -14.02
C VAL A 467 -4.22 11.54 -12.90
N TYR A 468 -4.61 10.38 -12.38
CA TYR A 468 -3.78 9.64 -11.44
C TYR A 468 -2.44 9.31 -12.08
N HIS A 469 -1.37 9.61 -11.35
CA HIS A 469 -0.02 9.51 -11.85
C HIS A 469 0.93 9.12 -10.73
N MET A 470 1.96 8.36 -11.07
CA MET A 470 3.11 8.12 -10.22
C MET A 470 4.34 8.80 -10.84
N TRP A 471 5.18 9.40 -9.99
CA TRP A 471 6.46 9.99 -10.36
C TRP A 471 7.53 9.70 -9.30
N THR A 472 8.77 10.14 -9.53
CA THR A 472 9.90 9.92 -8.61
C THR A 472 10.22 11.19 -7.83
N GLN A 473 10.56 11.04 -6.56
CA GLN A 473 11.22 12.08 -5.79
C GLN A 473 12.65 11.68 -5.47
N PHE A 474 13.58 12.59 -5.77
CA PHE A 474 14.98 12.49 -5.35
C PHE A 474 15.25 13.44 -4.20
N PHE A 475 16.13 13.03 -3.29
CA PHE A 475 16.62 13.92 -2.25
C PHE A 475 17.81 14.72 -2.77
N VAL A 476 17.57 15.99 -3.08
CA VAL A 476 18.53 16.94 -3.68
C VAL A 476 18.63 18.15 -2.77
N ASP A 477 19.85 18.54 -2.39
CA ASP A 477 20.13 19.72 -1.56
C ASP A 477 19.28 19.80 -0.27
N GLY A 478 19.13 18.66 0.41
CA GLY A 478 18.39 18.57 1.67
C GLY A 478 16.87 18.50 1.51
N LYS A 479 16.34 18.40 0.28
CA LYS A 479 14.91 18.48 -0.02
C LYS A 479 14.48 17.35 -0.96
N TRP A 480 13.26 16.86 -0.77
CA TRP A 480 12.61 15.97 -1.72
C TRP A 480 12.10 16.79 -2.91
N MET A 481 12.61 16.49 -4.10
CA MET A 481 12.33 17.20 -5.34
C MET A 481 11.65 16.26 -6.35
N ASN A 482 10.59 16.74 -6.99
CA ASN A 482 9.81 15.98 -7.98
C ASN A 482 10.53 15.89 -9.34
N TYR A 483 10.65 14.66 -9.86
CA TYR A 483 11.12 14.33 -11.21
C TYR A 483 10.15 13.35 -11.87
N ASP A 484 9.85 13.55 -13.16
CA ASP A 484 8.81 12.79 -13.85
C ASP A 484 9.32 12.33 -15.22
N SER A 485 9.89 11.13 -15.27
CA SER A 485 10.36 10.53 -16.52
C SER A 485 9.22 10.12 -17.44
N ALA A 486 8.00 9.88 -16.95
CA ALA A 486 6.86 9.52 -17.79
C ALA A 486 6.43 10.69 -18.69
N LEU A 487 6.47 11.91 -18.14
CA LEU A 487 6.16 13.16 -18.85
C LEU A 487 7.40 13.92 -19.33
N GLY A 488 8.60 13.52 -18.92
CA GLY A 488 9.87 14.13 -19.31
C GLY A 488 10.20 15.43 -18.54
N TYR A 489 9.62 15.63 -17.35
CA TYR A 489 9.88 16.80 -16.54
C TYR A 489 11.07 16.59 -15.60
N GLU A 490 12.19 17.23 -15.96
CA GLU A 490 13.41 17.39 -15.14
C GLU A 490 13.21 18.33 -13.93
N ALA A 491 12.18 19.17 -14.00
CA ALA A 491 11.67 19.98 -12.90
C ALA A 491 10.17 20.10 -13.09
N CYS A 492 9.40 19.60 -12.13
CA CYS A 492 7.96 19.53 -12.27
C CYS A 492 7.31 20.92 -12.04
N PRO A 493 6.35 21.34 -12.90
CA PRO A 493 5.57 22.53 -12.64
C PRO A 493 4.67 22.36 -11.41
N ALA A 494 4.04 23.45 -10.94
CA ALA A 494 3.09 23.41 -9.84
C ALA A 494 1.73 22.82 -10.26
N ASP A 495 1.74 21.71 -10.98
CA ASP A 495 0.60 21.15 -11.72
C ASP A 495 0.06 19.84 -11.13
N ARG A 496 0.64 19.41 -10.00
CA ARG A 496 0.43 18.08 -9.44
C ARG A 496 0.15 18.12 -7.95
N ILE A 497 -0.85 17.34 -7.53
CA ILE A 497 -1.23 17.18 -6.13
C ILE A 497 -0.68 15.85 -5.65
N LEU A 498 0.18 15.89 -4.63
CA LEU A 498 0.79 14.72 -4.01
C LEU A 498 -0.11 14.13 -2.93
N PHE A 499 -0.47 12.85 -3.06
CA PHE A 499 -1.28 12.16 -2.06
C PHE A 499 -0.41 11.38 -1.08
N ALA A 500 0.51 10.58 -1.60
CA ALA A 500 1.37 9.72 -0.79
C ALA A 500 2.76 9.56 -1.41
N VAL A 501 3.72 9.14 -0.58
CA VAL A 501 5.08 8.78 -0.97
C VAL A 501 5.42 7.43 -0.36
N SER A 502 6.21 6.61 -1.05
CA SER A 502 6.64 5.31 -0.55
C SER A 502 8.08 5.00 -0.99
N SER A 503 8.84 4.35 -0.10
CA SER A 503 10.13 3.74 -0.44
C SER A 503 9.98 2.39 -1.15
N LEU A 504 8.74 1.85 -1.19
CA LEU A 504 8.41 0.50 -1.60
C LEU A 504 9.15 -0.60 -0.80
N ASN A 505 9.63 -0.26 0.41
CA ASN A 505 10.35 -1.21 1.28
C ASN A 505 9.45 -1.72 2.40
N GLY A 506 9.06 -2.99 2.34
CA GLY A 506 8.28 -3.65 3.40
C GLY A 506 6.80 -3.26 3.46
N GLU A 507 6.37 -2.32 2.62
CA GLU A 507 4.96 -2.10 2.27
C GLU A 507 4.61 -3.00 1.09
N ASP A 508 3.45 -3.65 1.16
CA ASP A 508 2.88 -4.22 -0.04
C ASP A 508 2.40 -3.12 -0.97
N LEU A 509 2.46 -3.40 -2.26
CA LEU A 509 2.03 -2.48 -3.30
C LEU A 509 0.60 -1.96 -3.06
N ILE A 510 -0.32 -2.84 -2.66
CA ILE A 510 -1.72 -2.46 -2.35
C ILE A 510 -1.76 -1.49 -1.18
N GLU A 511 -1.00 -1.76 -0.11
CA GLU A 511 -0.92 -0.89 1.07
C GLU A 511 -0.42 0.51 0.69
N SER A 512 0.62 0.60 -0.15
CA SER A 512 1.19 1.87 -0.62
C SER A 512 0.18 2.74 -1.39
N MET A 513 -0.84 2.12 -1.99
CA MET A 513 -1.86 2.78 -2.80
C MET A 513 -3.14 3.12 -2.00
N LEU A 514 -3.30 2.61 -0.77
CA LEU A 514 -4.48 2.88 0.07
C LEU A 514 -4.81 4.37 0.26
N PRO A 515 -3.84 5.29 0.45
CA PRO A 515 -4.15 6.72 0.58
C PRO A 515 -4.78 7.29 -0.68
N VAL A 516 -4.36 6.80 -1.85
CA VAL A 516 -4.81 7.26 -3.17
C VAL A 516 -6.23 6.74 -3.44
N MET A 517 -6.49 5.53 -2.99
CA MET A 517 -7.75 4.82 -3.17
C MET A 517 -8.97 5.58 -2.65
N GLU A 518 -8.86 6.30 -1.53
CA GLU A 518 -10.00 7.06 -0.99
C GLU A 518 -10.51 8.15 -1.95
N PHE A 519 -9.64 8.70 -2.79
CA PHE A 519 -9.96 9.81 -3.68
C PHE A 519 -10.60 9.36 -4.99
N ILE A 520 -10.40 8.12 -5.42
CA ILE A 520 -10.92 7.61 -6.69
C ILE A 520 -12.46 7.63 -6.63
N GLN A 521 -13.08 8.27 -7.63
CA GLN A 521 -14.53 8.50 -7.72
C GLN A 521 -15.19 9.27 -6.55
N ASN A 522 -14.42 9.76 -5.57
CA ASN A 522 -14.93 10.54 -4.44
C ASN A 522 -14.30 11.93 -4.34
N LEU A 523 -13.68 12.42 -5.40
CA LEU A 523 -12.93 13.67 -5.40
C LEU A 523 -13.45 14.62 -6.47
N LYS A 524 -13.79 15.85 -6.05
CA LYS A 524 -13.96 17.01 -6.91
C LYS A 524 -12.81 17.97 -6.68
N VAL A 525 -12.19 18.47 -7.75
CA VAL A 525 -11.10 19.45 -7.66
C VAL A 525 -11.51 20.74 -8.35
N ARG A 526 -11.16 21.87 -7.74
CA ARG A 526 -11.34 23.20 -8.30
C ARG A 526 -10.04 23.99 -8.18
N LEU A 527 -9.72 24.78 -9.20
CA LEU A 527 -8.59 25.69 -9.17
C LEU A 527 -8.98 26.97 -8.42
N LYS A 528 -8.26 27.30 -7.34
CA LYS A 528 -8.43 28.58 -6.62
C LYS A 528 -7.54 29.68 -7.21
N SER A 529 -6.30 29.33 -7.58
CA SER A 529 -5.39 30.23 -8.27
C SER A 529 -4.22 29.48 -8.90
N SER A 530 -3.66 29.98 -10.00
CA SER A 530 -2.40 29.52 -10.60
C SER A 530 -1.57 30.73 -11.00
N LYS A 531 -0.33 30.82 -10.54
CA LYS A 531 0.59 31.94 -10.77
C LYS A 531 1.94 31.45 -11.27
#